data_AF-K1T464-F1
#
_entry.id   AF-K1T464-F1
#
_cell.length_a   1.000
_cell.length_b   1.000
_cell.length_c   1.000
_cell.angle_alpha   90.00
_cell.angle_beta   90.00
_cell.angle_gamma   90.00
#
_symmetry.space_group_name_H-M   'P 1'
#
loop_
_entity.id
_entity.type
_entity.pdbx_description
1 polymer ?
#
loop_
_entity_poly.entity_id
_entity_poly.type
_entity_poly.pdbx_seq_one_letter_code
_entity_poly.pdbx_strand_id
1 'polypeptide(L)'
;MGRRTSKIERGEVSEDYFISKIVNLTRKLVEHGKAEEVNTGLFRKTYERIGSCPVCGEPVLSYNKSYSCSNRECKFFISKTIAGKNITETAAKTYLKG
;
A
#
# COMPACT_ATOMS: atom_id res chain seq x y z
N MET A 1 30.94 -20.98 1.19
CA MET A 1 30.84 -21.91 2.35
C MET A 1 30.23 -21.18 3.55
N GLY A 2 28.93 -21.34 3.77
CA GLY A 2 28.20 -20.75 4.91
C GLY A 2 28.48 -21.52 6.21
N ARG A 3 29.25 -20.92 7.11
CA ARG A 3 29.76 -21.58 8.35
C ARG A 3 28.88 -21.35 9.58
N ARG A 4 27.55 -21.47 9.49
CA ARG A 4 26.70 -21.16 10.67
C ARG A 4 25.65 -22.21 11.04
N THR A 5 25.23 -23.09 10.13
CA THR A 5 24.23 -24.13 10.45
C THR A 5 24.86 -25.40 11.04
N SER A 6 26.14 -25.68 10.75
CA SER A 6 26.82 -26.91 11.18
C SER A 6 27.14 -27.02 12.68
N LYS A 7 26.96 -25.95 13.48
CA LYS A 7 27.27 -25.96 14.92
C LYS A 7 26.06 -26.29 15.82
N ILE A 8 24.84 -26.11 15.31
CA ILE A 8 23.60 -26.44 16.03
C ILE A 8 23.35 -27.95 15.94
N GLU A 9 23.62 -28.56 14.79
CA GLU A 9 23.47 -30.00 14.55
C GLU A 9 24.36 -30.89 15.43
N ARG A 10 25.41 -30.32 16.05
CA ARG A 10 26.35 -31.05 16.91
C ARG A 10 26.09 -30.86 18.42
N GLY A 11 25.00 -30.18 18.80
CA GLY A 11 24.63 -29.97 20.21
C GLY A 11 25.55 -29.02 21.00
N GLU A 12 26.43 -28.27 20.33
CA GLU A 12 27.43 -27.38 20.97
C GLU A 12 26.85 -26.02 21.41
N VAL A 13 25.55 -25.79 21.22
CA VAL A 13 24.88 -24.51 21.50
C VAL A 13 23.52 -24.80 22.12
N SER A 14 23.23 -24.26 23.32
CA SER A 14 21.94 -24.46 23.96
C SER A 14 20.79 -23.82 23.17
N GLU A 15 19.63 -24.46 23.18
CA GLU A 15 18.42 -23.96 22.52
C GLU A 15 18.07 -22.54 23.00
N ASP A 16 18.27 -22.26 24.29
CA ASP A 16 18.06 -20.94 24.89
C ASP A 16 18.97 -19.86 24.29
N TYR A 17 20.21 -20.20 23.94
CA TYR A 17 21.14 -19.28 23.30
C TYR A 17 20.72 -18.93 21.86
N PHE A 18 20.12 -19.88 21.15
CA PHE A 18 19.62 -19.65 19.80
C PHE A 18 18.35 -18.79 19.80
N ILE A 19 17.39 -19.09 20.68
CA ILE A 19 16.14 -18.33 20.81
C ILE A 19 16.43 -16.91 21.31
N SER A 20 17.31 -16.73 22.30
CA SER A 20 17.70 -15.40 22.78
C SER A 20 18.34 -14.54 21.68
N LYS A 21 19.06 -15.14 20.73
CA LYS A 21 19.58 -14.41 19.55
C LYS A 21 18.48 -13.97 18.59
N ILE A 22 17.47 -14.78 18.33
CA ILE A 22 16.34 -14.40 17.46
C ILE A 22 15.61 -13.21 18.10
N VAL A 23 15.27 -13.32 19.39
CA VAL A 23 14.59 -12.24 20.13
C VAL A 23 15.43 -10.96 20.12
N ASN A 24 16.75 -11.05 20.31
CA ASN A 24 17.63 -9.88 20.27
C ASN A 24 17.70 -9.24 18.87
N LEU A 25 17.72 -10.06 17.82
CA LEU A 25 17.71 -9.57 16.44
C LEU A 25 16.40 -8.85 16.12
N THR A 26 15.25 -9.43 16.46
CA THR A 26 13.94 -8.80 16.24
C THR A 26 13.81 -7.51 17.06
N ARG A 27 14.30 -7.49 18.30
CA ARG A 27 14.29 -6.29 19.14
C ARG A 27 15.11 -5.15 18.54
N LYS A 28 16.31 -5.43 18.02
CA LYS A 28 17.13 -4.44 17.32
C LYS A 28 16.43 -3.87 16.09
N LEU A 29 15.75 -4.69 15.30
CA LEU A 29 14.98 -4.22 14.15
C LEU A 29 13.83 -3.29 14.57
N VAL A 30 13.13 -3.60 15.66
CA VAL A 30 12.05 -2.74 16.20
C VAL A 30 12.61 -1.44 16.78
N GLU A 31 13.77 -1.46 17.42
CA GLU A 31 14.43 -0.26 17.96
C GLU A 31 14.89 0.67 16.83
N HIS A 32 15.43 0.14 15.73
CA HIS A 32 15.82 0.92 14.56
C HIS A 32 14.61 1.38 13.71
N GLY A 33 13.54 0.59 13.64
CA GLY A 33 12.33 0.93 12.86
C GLY A 33 11.44 2.02 13.47
N LYS A 34 11.69 2.44 14.72
CA LYS A 34 10.97 3.55 15.37
C LYS A 34 11.59 4.92 15.11
N ALA A 35 12.86 4.97 14.68
CA ALA A 35 13.63 6.20 14.51
C ALA A 35 13.71 6.68 13.06
N GLU A 36 13.25 5.88 12.09
CA GLU A 36 13.14 6.30 10.71
C GLU A 36 11.72 6.82 10.45
N GLU A 37 11.60 8.03 9.93
CA GLU A 37 10.38 8.45 9.22
C GLU A 37 10.13 7.41 8.15
N VAL A 38 9.16 6.52 8.38
CA VAL A 38 8.73 5.55 7.37
C VAL A 38 8.49 6.35 6.10
N ASN A 39 9.28 6.09 5.05
CA ASN A 39 9.10 6.73 3.75
C ASN A 39 7.78 6.20 3.17
N THR A 40 6.68 6.79 3.63
CA THR A 40 5.33 6.54 3.15
C THR A 40 5.18 6.97 1.69
N GLY A 41 6.23 7.53 1.06
CA GLY A 41 6.32 7.80 -0.36
C GLY A 41 6.03 6.57 -1.22
N LEU A 42 6.46 5.36 -0.79
CA LEU A 42 6.13 4.11 -1.49
C LEU A 42 4.65 3.70 -1.36
N PHE A 43 3.98 4.14 -0.28
CA PHE A 43 2.57 3.83 0.02
C PHE A 43 1.67 5.06 -0.08
N ARG A 44 2.10 6.10 -0.82
CA ARG A 44 1.26 7.27 -1.08
C ARG A 44 -0.03 6.77 -1.71
N LYS A 45 -1.16 7.04 -1.06
CA LYS A 45 -2.49 6.89 -1.69
C LYS A 45 -2.41 7.60 -3.05
N THR A 46 -2.31 6.84 -4.12
CA THR A 46 -2.22 7.34 -5.50
C THR A 46 -3.58 7.77 -6.03
N TYR A 47 -4.51 8.06 -5.12
CA TYR A 47 -5.88 8.40 -5.45
C TYR A 47 -6.36 9.63 -4.72
N GLU A 48 -6.97 10.54 -5.48
CA GLU A 48 -7.51 11.81 -4.98
C GLU A 48 -9.03 11.81 -5.13
N ARG A 49 -9.76 12.37 -4.15
CA ARG A 49 -11.22 12.52 -4.26
C ARG A 49 -11.55 13.65 -5.24
N ILE A 50 -12.32 13.36 -6.28
CA ILE A 50 -12.66 14.34 -7.31
C ILE A 50 -14.13 14.78 -7.31
N GLY A 51 -15.03 14.02 -6.69
CA GLY A 51 -16.45 14.37 -6.64
C GLY A 51 -17.28 13.30 -5.98
N SER A 52 -18.60 13.42 -6.10
CA SER A 52 -19.57 12.44 -5.62
C SER A 52 -20.03 11.54 -6.77
N CYS A 53 -20.30 10.28 -6.48
CA CYS A 53 -20.76 9.32 -7.47
C CYS A 53 -22.23 9.59 -7.78
N PRO A 54 -22.62 9.77 -9.06
CA PRO A 54 -24.02 10.02 -9.43
C PRO A 54 -24.93 8.80 -9.22
N VAL A 55 -24.37 7.61 -8.98
CA VAL A 55 -25.14 6.35 -8.79
C VAL A 55 -25.48 6.11 -7.31
N CYS A 56 -24.57 6.43 -6.39
CA CYS A 56 -24.73 6.08 -4.97
C CYS A 56 -24.37 7.21 -3.99
N GLY A 57 -23.97 8.39 -4.47
CA GLY A 57 -23.57 9.53 -3.64
C GLY A 57 -22.17 9.43 -3.01
N GLU A 58 -21.59 8.23 -2.97
CA GLU A 58 -20.27 8.00 -2.39
C GLU A 58 -19.14 8.67 -3.18
N PRO A 59 -18.00 8.99 -2.56
CA PRO A 59 -16.88 9.65 -3.21
C PRO A 59 -16.33 8.92 -4.44
N VAL A 60 -16.02 9.66 -5.51
CA VAL A 60 -15.24 9.16 -6.64
C VAL A 60 -13.77 9.50 -6.45
N LEU A 61 -12.93 8.49 -6.62
CA LEU A 61 -11.48 8.55 -6.47
C LEU A 61 -10.80 8.52 -7.86
N SER A 62 -9.87 9.44 -8.08
CA SER A 62 -9.02 9.55 -9.27
C SER A 62 -7.78 8.71 -9.08
N TYR A 63 -7.72 7.57 -9.75
CA TYR A 63 -6.53 6.73 -9.88
C TYR A 63 -5.71 7.15 -11.09
N ASN A 64 -4.49 6.61 -11.21
CA ASN A 64 -3.59 6.92 -12.33
C ASN A 64 -4.23 6.77 -13.71
N LYS A 65 -5.10 5.76 -13.92
CA LYS A 65 -5.70 5.44 -15.23
C LYS A 65 -7.23 5.56 -15.27
N SER A 66 -7.89 5.84 -14.15
CA SER A 66 -9.34 5.79 -14.05
C SER A 66 -9.90 6.66 -12.92
N TYR A 67 -11.19 6.93 -12.98
CA TYR A 67 -11.99 7.50 -11.91
C TYR A 67 -13.00 6.42 -11.48
N SER A 68 -12.98 6.00 -10.22
CA SER A 68 -13.85 4.92 -9.74
C SER A 68 -14.52 5.31 -8.43
N CYS A 69 -15.74 4.83 -8.20
CA CYS A 69 -16.40 5.04 -6.91
C CYS A 69 -15.63 4.35 -5.78
N SER A 70 -15.61 4.96 -4.59
CA SER A 70 -15.03 4.37 -3.39
C SER A 70 -15.84 3.17 -2.88
N ASN A 71 -17.13 3.12 -3.20
CA ASN A 71 -17.98 1.98 -2.88
C ASN A 71 -17.78 0.86 -3.90
N ARG A 72 -17.33 -0.31 -3.43
CA ARG A 72 -17.07 -1.49 -4.27
C ARG A 72 -18.33 -2.15 -4.83
N GLU A 73 -19.48 -1.96 -4.17
CA GLU A 73 -20.78 -2.42 -4.67
C GLU A 73 -21.28 -1.54 -5.82
N CYS A 74 -20.78 -0.30 -5.90
CA CYS A 74 -21.09 0.63 -6.98
C CYS A 74 -20.18 0.36 -8.18
N LYS A 75 -20.78 -0.06 -9.30
CA LYS A 75 -20.06 -0.35 -10.56
C LYS A 75 -19.62 0.89 -11.34
N PHE A 76 -19.65 2.08 -10.74
CA PHE A 76 -19.29 3.31 -11.40
C PHE A 76 -17.77 3.39 -11.62
N PHE A 77 -17.37 3.37 -12.89
CA PHE A 77 -15.98 3.38 -13.34
C PHE A 77 -15.89 4.17 -14.65
N ILE A 78 -14.89 5.04 -14.74
CA ILE A 78 -14.58 5.85 -15.93
C ILE A 78 -13.09 5.73 -16.21
N SER A 79 -12.71 5.29 -17.41
CA SER A 79 -11.31 5.33 -17.85
C SER A 79 -10.90 6.77 -18.16
N LYS A 80 -9.65 7.15 -17.84
CA LYS A 80 -9.09 8.45 -18.28
C LYS A 80 -8.98 8.57 -19.79
N THR A 81 -9.10 7.46 -20.52
CA THR A 81 -9.15 7.45 -21.99
C THR A 81 -10.43 6.77 -22.44
N ILE A 82 -11.28 7.50 -23.17
CA ILE A 82 -12.53 6.99 -23.75
C ILE A 82 -12.50 7.27 -25.26
N ALA A 83 -12.67 6.23 -26.07
CA ALA A 83 -12.71 6.34 -27.55
C ALA A 83 -11.52 7.14 -28.14
N GLY A 84 -10.32 6.96 -27.59
CA GLY A 84 -9.10 7.66 -28.02
C GLY A 84 -8.96 9.11 -27.51
N LYS A 85 -9.94 9.62 -26.75
CA LYS A 85 -9.90 10.96 -26.14
C LYS A 85 -9.53 10.87 -24.66
N ASN A 86 -8.65 11.77 -24.22
CA ASN A 86 -8.24 11.85 -22.81
C ASN A 86 -9.21 12.73 -22.02
N ILE A 87 -9.75 12.18 -20.93
CA ILE A 87 -10.59 12.89 -19.97
C ILE A 87 -9.69 13.49 -18.89
N THR A 88 -9.56 14.80 -18.94
CA THR A 88 -8.88 15.58 -17.90
C THR A 88 -9.66 15.53 -16.59
N GLU A 89 -8.95 15.71 -15.48
CA GLU A 89 -9.58 15.70 -14.17
C GLU A 89 -10.63 16.80 -14.03
N THR A 90 -10.41 17.96 -14.65
CA THR A 90 -11.39 19.06 -14.69
C THR A 90 -12.69 18.62 -15.35
N ALA A 91 -12.62 17.91 -16.49
CA ALA A 91 -13.81 17.40 -17.16
C ALA A 91 -14.54 16.40 -16.26
N ALA A 92 -13.82 15.43 -15.67
CA ALA A 92 -14.41 14.48 -14.74
C ALA A 92 -15.07 15.16 -13.54
N LYS A 93 -14.44 16.17 -12.94
CA LYS A 93 -15.00 16.98 -11.85
C LYS A 93 -16.30 17.66 -12.26
N THR A 94 -16.37 18.24 -13.47
CA THR A 94 -17.60 18.87 -13.97
C THR A 94 -18.74 17.87 -14.13
N TYR A 95 -18.47 16.68 -14.67
CA TYR A 95 -19.49 15.63 -14.82
C TYR A 95 -19.96 15.01 -13.50
N LEU A 96 -19.13 15.04 -12.45
CA LEU A 96 -19.42 14.49 -11.13
C LEU A 96 -20.03 15.50 -10.14
N LYS A 97 -20.11 16.78 -10.52
CA LYS A 97 -20.72 17.86 -9.73
C LYS A 97 -22.23 18.03 -10.01
N GLY A 98 -22.87 17.01 -10.57
CA GLY A 98 -24.32 16.99 -10.81
C GLY A 98 -25.11 17.09 -9.52
#